data_AF-A0A022Q450-F1
#
_entry.id   AF-A0A022Q450-F1
#
_cell.length_a   1.000
_cell.length_b   1.000
_cell.length_c   1.000
_cell.angle_alpha   90.00
_cell.angle_beta   90.00
_cell.angle_gamma   90.00
#
_symmetry.space_group_name_H-M   'P 1'
#
loop_
_entity.id
_entity.type
_entity.pdbx_description
1 polymer ?
#
loop_
_entity_poly.entity_id
_entity_poly.type
_entity_poly.pdbx_seq_one_letter_code
_entity_poly.pdbx_strand_id
1 'polypeptide(L)'
;MANMAGGEQELLSTEIVNRGIESSGPDAGSMTFSVRVRRRLPDFVNSVNLKYVKLGYHYLINHGVYLATIPVLVLVFGAEVGSLRREELWRKIWDTTAGYDLASVVAFLALFVFTLSVYFMSRPRSIYLLDFACFKPTDDFKVTKEEFIELARKSGKFDEESLEFQRRILESSGIGDETYVPKSIGSPENTATMKEGRAEASAVIFGALDELFEKTQVRPKDVGVLVLNCSLFNPTPSLSAMVINHYKMRGNILSFNLGGMGCSAGVIAVDLARDMLQANPSSYAVVVSTEMVGYNWYPGKDRSMLIPNCYFRMGCSAVLLSNRRRDYGRAKYRLEHIVRTHKGADDRSFRSIYQDEDGEKFKGIKISKDLVEIGGDAIKTNITTLGPLVLPLSEQLLFFSTLIWKLLFGGGGGNSPPAKPYIPDYKLAFEHFCLHAASKTVLDELQRNLKLSDENLEASRAVLHRFGNTSSSSVWYEMAYLEAKERVKRGDRVWQLGFGSGFKCNSVVWKSMRRIRRPLRNPWLDCVERYPSLLEFQG
;
A
#
# COMPACT_ATOMS: atom_id res chain seq x y z
N MET A 1 -51.48 14.04 25.48
CA MET A 1 -50.38 14.88 25.97
C MET A 1 -49.54 14.00 26.87
N ALA A 2 -48.44 13.44 26.35
CA ALA A 2 -47.06 13.92 26.56
C ALA A 2 -46.55 13.56 27.97
N ASN A 3 -45.36 13.03 28.24
CA ASN A 3 -44.15 12.76 27.46
C ASN A 3 -43.29 11.79 28.31
N MET A 4 -42.68 10.77 27.69
CA MET A 4 -41.21 10.63 27.51
C MET A 4 -40.31 10.88 28.73
N ALA A 5 -39.72 9.81 29.26
CA ALA A 5 -38.28 9.68 29.57
C ALA A 5 -38.01 8.33 30.26
N GLY A 6 -37.86 7.28 29.46
CA GLY A 6 -37.47 5.95 29.93
C GLY A 6 -36.78 5.21 28.80
N GLY A 7 -35.51 5.51 28.57
CA GLY A 7 -34.76 4.91 27.47
C GLY A 7 -33.39 5.55 27.32
N GLU A 8 -32.42 5.01 28.04
CA GLU A 8 -31.00 5.05 27.65
C GLU A 8 -30.09 4.14 28.51
N GLN A 9 -30.62 3.45 29.54
CA GLN A 9 -29.83 2.55 30.38
C GLN A 9 -29.94 1.04 30.03
N GLU A 10 -30.72 0.65 29.03
CA GLU A 10 -30.87 -0.75 28.60
C GLU A 10 -30.01 -1.14 27.37
N LEU A 11 -29.14 -0.27 26.88
CA LEU A 11 -28.39 -0.50 25.63
C LEU A 11 -27.08 -1.28 25.80
N LEU A 12 -26.70 -1.70 27.01
CA LEU A 12 -25.52 -2.54 27.26
C LEU A 12 -25.77 -3.50 28.43
N SER A 13 -26.60 -4.53 28.25
CA SER A 13 -26.67 -5.64 29.21
C SER A 13 -25.84 -6.83 28.70
N THR A 14 -24.78 -7.16 29.43
CA THR A 14 -24.01 -8.40 29.28
C THR A 14 -24.67 -9.50 30.11
N GLU A 15 -25.14 -10.57 29.48
CA GLU A 15 -25.65 -11.74 30.19
C GLU A 15 -24.51 -12.76 30.36
N ILE A 16 -24.12 -13.00 31.62
CA ILE A 16 -23.15 -14.05 31.98
C ILE A 16 -23.93 -15.37 32.10
N VAL A 17 -23.71 -16.29 31.16
CA VAL A 17 -24.31 -17.62 31.21
C VAL A 17 -23.30 -18.57 31.83
N ASN A 18 -23.60 -19.04 33.05
CA ASN A 18 -22.77 -19.97 33.80
C ASN A 18 -23.02 -21.39 33.27
N ARG A 19 -21.99 -22.07 32.74
CA ARG A 19 -22.15 -23.41 32.13
C ARG A 19 -21.87 -24.58 33.09
N GLY A 20 -21.56 -24.28 34.36
CA GLY A 20 -21.19 -25.29 35.35
C GLY A 20 -19.74 -25.76 35.17
N ILE A 21 -19.38 -26.84 35.89
CA ILE A 21 -18.04 -27.42 35.88
C ILE A 21 -18.04 -28.58 34.88
N GLU A 22 -17.13 -28.56 33.90
CA GLU A 22 -16.96 -29.68 32.97
C GLU A 22 -16.29 -30.86 33.68
N SER A 23 -16.85 -32.07 33.50
CA SER A 23 -16.43 -33.28 34.22
C SER A 23 -15.28 -34.04 33.54
N SER A 24 -14.84 -33.65 32.34
CA SER A 24 -13.70 -34.27 31.63
C SER A 24 -13.15 -33.35 30.53
N GLY A 25 -11.85 -33.49 30.20
CA GLY A 25 -11.14 -32.62 29.25
C GLY A 25 -9.96 -31.88 29.89
N PRO A 26 -9.14 -31.15 29.11
CA PRO A 26 -7.96 -30.43 29.62
C PRO A 26 -8.29 -29.33 30.64
N ASP A 27 -9.54 -28.88 30.68
CA ASP A 27 -10.03 -27.82 31.59
C ASP A 27 -11.01 -28.34 32.66
N ALA A 28 -11.06 -29.67 32.88
CA ALA A 28 -11.96 -30.30 33.85
C ALA A 28 -11.71 -29.78 35.28
N GLY A 29 -12.78 -29.36 35.96
CA GLY A 29 -12.72 -28.76 37.31
C GLY A 29 -12.66 -27.23 37.36
N SER A 30 -12.55 -26.54 36.21
CA SER A 30 -12.60 -25.06 36.14
C SER A 30 -14.02 -24.54 35.90
N MET A 31 -14.39 -23.39 36.50
CA MET A 31 -15.68 -22.72 36.22
C MET A 31 -15.63 -22.05 34.84
N THR A 32 -16.38 -22.57 33.87
CA THR A 32 -16.54 -21.94 32.56
C THR A 32 -17.79 -21.08 32.51
N PHE A 33 -17.61 -19.78 32.25
CA PHE A 33 -18.70 -18.86 31.93
C PHE A 33 -18.58 -18.39 30.49
N SER A 34 -19.72 -18.19 29.82
CA SER A 34 -19.77 -17.61 28.47
C SER A 34 -20.56 -16.31 28.53
N VAL A 35 -19.98 -15.21 28.03
CA VAL A 35 -20.67 -13.93 27.91
C VAL A 35 -21.42 -13.91 26.59
N ARG A 36 -22.75 -13.91 26.63
CA ARG A 36 -23.59 -13.88 25.43
C ARG A 36 -23.99 -12.43 25.14
N VAL A 37 -23.38 -11.82 24.13
CA VAL A 37 -23.78 -10.51 23.64
C VAL A 37 -24.95 -10.70 22.67
N ARG A 38 -26.16 -10.23 23.02
CA ARG A 38 -27.28 -10.18 22.08
C ARG A 38 -26.99 -9.14 21.00
N ARG A 39 -26.40 -9.56 19.88
CA ARG A 39 -26.41 -8.78 18.64
C ARG A 39 -27.77 -8.94 17.97
N ARG A 40 -28.70 -8.02 18.22
CA ARG A 40 -29.79 -7.75 17.28
C ARG A 40 -29.46 -6.47 16.52
N LEU A 41 -28.91 -6.65 15.33
CA LEU A 41 -29.26 -5.99 14.07
C LEU A 41 -28.28 -6.45 12.98
N PRO A 42 -28.71 -7.25 11.99
CA PRO A 42 -28.00 -7.37 10.74
C PRO A 42 -28.50 -6.28 9.79
N ASP A 43 -27.61 -5.46 9.25
CA ASP A 43 -27.94 -4.59 8.12
C ASP A 43 -26.87 -4.75 7.03
N PHE A 44 -27.06 -5.80 6.21
CA PHE A 44 -26.08 -6.33 5.25
C PHE A 44 -26.25 -5.77 3.82
N VAL A 45 -27.07 -4.72 3.61
CA VAL A 45 -27.39 -4.24 2.25
C VAL A 45 -26.75 -2.87 1.88
N ASN A 46 -26.17 -2.13 2.84
CA ASN A 46 -25.72 -0.73 2.60
C ASN A 46 -24.21 -0.43 2.77
N SER A 47 -23.33 -1.43 2.85
CA SER A 47 -21.90 -1.19 3.19
C SER A 47 -21.10 -0.42 2.13
N VAL A 48 -21.56 -0.43 0.88
CA VAL A 48 -20.96 0.35 -0.22
C VAL A 48 -21.53 1.77 -0.26
N ASN A 49 -22.85 1.94 -0.10
CA ASN A 49 -23.53 3.26 -0.12
C ASN A 49 -23.12 4.17 1.05
N LEU A 50 -22.95 3.62 2.26
CA LEU A 50 -22.53 4.41 3.43
C LEU A 50 -21.09 4.92 3.33
N LYS A 51 -20.20 4.23 2.61
CA LYS A 51 -18.83 4.73 2.38
C LYS A 51 -18.83 6.00 1.52
N TYR A 52 -19.65 6.05 0.47
CA TYR A 52 -19.76 7.23 -0.40
C TYR A 52 -20.46 8.40 0.29
N VAL A 53 -21.53 8.12 1.04
CA VAL A 53 -22.19 9.14 1.86
C VAL A 53 -21.21 9.68 2.92
N LYS A 54 -20.45 8.81 3.60
CA LYS A 54 -19.45 9.23 4.58
C LYS A 54 -18.30 10.03 3.95
N LEU A 55 -17.83 9.68 2.75
CA LEU A 55 -16.82 10.44 2.01
C LEU A 55 -17.35 11.83 1.62
N GLY A 56 -18.59 11.90 1.12
CA GLY A 56 -19.28 13.15 0.77
C GLY A 56 -19.52 14.05 1.98
N TYR A 57 -19.99 13.49 3.10
CA TYR A 57 -20.16 14.22 4.37
C TYR A 57 -18.82 14.69 4.95
N HIS A 58 -17.79 13.84 4.92
CA HIS A 58 -16.46 14.24 5.40
C HIS A 58 -15.87 15.35 4.53
N TYR A 59 -16.10 15.32 3.21
CA TYR A 59 -15.74 16.41 2.31
C TYR A 59 -16.52 17.70 2.64
N LEU A 60 -17.84 17.63 2.81
CA LEU A 60 -18.70 18.75 3.19
C LEU A 60 -18.35 19.34 4.55
N ILE A 61 -18.01 18.53 5.55
CA ILE A 61 -17.61 18.99 6.89
C ILE A 61 -16.22 19.62 6.84
N ASN A 62 -15.24 18.96 6.22
CA ASN A 62 -13.87 19.47 6.13
C ASN A 62 -13.74 20.72 5.26
N HIS A 63 -14.64 20.90 4.28
CA HIS A 63 -14.66 22.08 3.40
C HIS A 63 -15.83 23.02 3.72
N GLY A 64 -16.61 22.76 4.77
CA GLY A 64 -17.87 23.47 5.06
C GLY A 64 -17.68 24.95 5.30
N VAL A 65 -16.58 25.33 5.96
CA VAL A 65 -16.21 26.74 6.15
C VAL A 65 -15.99 27.43 4.80
N TYR A 66 -15.30 26.80 3.84
CA TYR A 66 -15.08 27.37 2.51
C TYR A 66 -16.35 27.37 1.66
N LEU A 67 -17.12 26.29 1.71
CA LEU A 67 -18.39 26.17 0.99
C LEU A 67 -19.44 27.17 1.47
N ALA A 68 -19.39 27.58 2.75
CA ALA A 68 -20.27 28.61 3.29
C ALA A 68 -19.73 30.04 3.03
N THR A 69 -18.42 30.26 3.19
CA THR A 69 -17.83 31.61 3.11
C THR A 69 -17.55 32.07 1.69
N ILE A 70 -17.11 31.20 0.77
CA ILE A 70 -16.76 31.59 -0.62
C ILE A 70 -17.98 32.10 -1.39
N PRO A 71 -19.17 31.46 -1.38
CA PRO A 71 -20.34 31.99 -2.08
C PRO A 71 -20.79 33.34 -1.54
N VAL A 72 -20.68 33.56 -0.22
CA VAL A 72 -20.97 34.86 0.41
C VAL A 72 -19.97 35.92 -0.06
N LEU A 73 -18.66 35.61 -0.07
CA LEU A 73 -17.63 36.50 -0.59
C LEU A 73 -17.85 36.83 -2.08
N VAL A 74 -18.23 35.83 -2.89
CA VAL A 74 -18.50 36.00 -4.33
C VAL A 74 -19.80 36.77 -4.59
N LEU A 75 -20.87 36.54 -3.81
CA LEU A 75 -22.12 37.28 -3.91
C LEU A 75 -21.94 38.75 -3.54
N VAL A 76 -21.26 39.03 -2.43
CA VAL A 76 -20.99 40.41 -1.98
C VAL A 76 -20.08 41.12 -2.98
N PHE A 77 -19.00 40.48 -3.43
CA PHE A 77 -18.09 41.07 -4.43
C PHE A 77 -18.75 41.22 -5.80
N GLY A 78 -19.57 40.24 -6.22
CA GLY A 78 -20.28 40.24 -7.50
C GLY A 78 -21.41 41.26 -7.56
N ALA A 79 -22.12 41.50 -6.45
CA ALA A 79 -23.15 42.56 -6.36
C ALA A 79 -22.52 43.96 -6.44
N GLU A 80 -21.35 44.16 -5.85
CA GLU A 80 -20.62 45.43 -5.90
C GLU A 80 -19.93 45.69 -7.24
N VAL A 81 -19.33 44.67 -7.85
CA VAL A 81 -18.62 44.82 -9.15
C VAL A 81 -19.57 44.78 -10.35
N GLY A 82 -20.67 44.05 -10.27
CA GLY A 82 -21.68 43.95 -11.33
C GLY A 82 -22.59 45.18 -11.48
N SER A 83 -22.56 46.09 -10.50
CA SER A 83 -23.41 47.29 -10.49
C SER A 83 -22.72 48.56 -11.02
N LEU A 84 -21.48 48.50 -11.51
CA LEU A 84 -20.68 49.70 -11.82
C LEU A 84 -19.97 49.63 -13.18
N ARG A 85 -20.17 50.66 -14.01
CA ARG A 85 -19.36 50.93 -15.22
C ARG A 85 -17.93 51.30 -14.78
N ARG A 86 -16.91 50.91 -15.56
CA ARG A 86 -15.48 51.16 -15.25
C ARG A 86 -15.16 52.61 -14.85
N GLU A 87 -15.90 53.58 -15.39
CA GLU A 87 -15.72 55.02 -15.09
C GLU A 87 -16.38 55.45 -13.76
N GLU A 88 -17.46 54.80 -13.34
CA GLU A 88 -18.14 55.05 -12.06
C GLU A 88 -17.43 54.35 -10.90
N LEU A 89 -16.81 53.19 -11.13
CA LEU A 89 -16.03 52.47 -10.12
C LEU A 89 -14.88 53.32 -9.56
N TRP A 90 -14.13 54.00 -10.44
CA TRP A 90 -13.02 54.88 -10.04
C TRP A 90 -13.48 56.13 -9.28
N ARG A 91 -14.63 56.69 -9.65
CA ARG A 91 -15.22 57.87 -8.99
C ARG A 91 -15.83 57.51 -7.63
N LYS A 92 -16.52 56.37 -7.53
CA LYS A 92 -17.17 55.88 -6.30
C LYS A 92 -16.14 55.42 -5.25
N ILE A 93 -15.01 54.84 -5.66
CA ILE A 93 -13.91 54.50 -4.73
C ILE A 93 -13.28 55.76 -4.12
N TRP A 94 -13.16 56.85 -4.90
CA TRP A 94 -12.47 58.08 -4.48
C TRP A 94 -13.38 59.10 -3.76
N ASP A 95 -14.65 59.23 -4.17
CA ASP A 95 -15.61 60.15 -3.52
C ASP A 95 -16.42 59.49 -2.39
N THR A 96 -16.57 58.15 -2.40
CA THR A 96 -17.42 57.41 -1.44
C THR A 96 -16.61 56.68 -0.36
N THR A 97 -15.32 57.00 -0.21
CA THR A 97 -14.49 56.48 0.89
C THR A 97 -14.93 57.01 2.27
N ALA A 98 -15.86 57.98 2.30
CA ALA A 98 -16.50 58.49 3.52
C ALA A 98 -17.82 57.79 3.89
N GLY A 99 -18.37 56.91 3.03
CA GLY A 99 -19.73 56.36 3.18
C GLY A 99 -19.84 54.86 3.46
N TYR A 100 -18.73 54.11 3.34
CA TYR A 100 -18.69 52.75 3.87
C TYR A 100 -18.35 52.83 5.36
N ASP A 101 -19.20 52.26 6.21
CA ASP A 101 -18.87 52.07 7.62
C ASP A 101 -17.53 51.33 7.68
N LEU A 102 -16.49 52.00 8.21
CA LEU A 102 -15.13 51.46 8.34
C LEU A 102 -15.17 50.05 8.95
N ALA A 103 -16.15 49.79 9.83
CA ALA A 103 -16.38 48.48 10.41
C ALA A 103 -16.73 47.38 9.38
N SER A 104 -17.47 47.69 8.32
CA SER A 104 -17.84 46.73 7.27
C SER A 104 -16.66 46.33 6.39
N VAL A 105 -15.80 47.29 6.02
CA VAL A 105 -14.56 47.01 5.27
C VAL A 105 -13.58 46.21 6.11
N VAL A 106 -13.43 46.57 7.39
CA VAL A 106 -12.57 45.85 8.34
C VAL A 106 -13.11 44.43 8.60
N ALA A 107 -14.43 44.26 8.75
CA ALA A 107 -15.07 42.95 8.96
C ALA A 107 -14.90 42.04 7.74
N PHE A 108 -15.05 42.56 6.53
CA PHE A 108 -14.82 41.80 5.30
C PHE A 108 -13.36 41.37 5.15
N LEU A 109 -12.41 42.29 5.40
CA LEU A 109 -10.98 41.98 5.35
C LEU A 109 -10.58 40.97 6.42
N ALA A 110 -11.14 41.09 7.64
CA ALA A 110 -10.95 40.12 8.70
C ALA A 110 -11.51 38.74 8.33
N LEU A 111 -12.72 38.67 7.77
CA LEU A 111 -13.33 37.42 7.31
C LEU A 111 -12.54 36.79 6.15
N PHE A 112 -12.04 37.61 5.23
CA PHE A 112 -11.22 37.16 4.12
C PHE A 112 -9.88 36.60 4.61
N VAL A 113 -9.16 37.32 5.47
CA VAL A 113 -7.90 36.87 6.08
C VAL A 113 -8.11 35.64 6.95
N PHE A 114 -9.20 35.59 7.72
CA PHE A 114 -9.56 34.42 8.53
C PHE A 114 -9.83 33.20 7.66
N THR A 115 -10.70 33.32 6.64
CA THR A 115 -11.00 32.25 5.70
C THR A 115 -9.74 31.76 4.98
N LEU A 116 -8.88 32.68 4.54
CA LEU A 116 -7.61 32.36 3.89
C LEU A 116 -6.62 31.67 4.85
N SER A 117 -6.55 32.12 6.11
CA SER A 117 -5.71 31.52 7.14
C SER A 117 -6.18 30.11 7.48
N VAL A 118 -7.48 29.93 7.72
CA VAL A 118 -8.10 28.62 7.95
C VAL A 118 -7.87 27.71 6.74
N TYR A 119 -8.02 28.23 5.51
CA TYR A 119 -7.71 27.51 4.26
C TYR A 119 -6.29 26.98 4.22
N PHE A 120 -5.30 27.82 4.49
CA PHE A 120 -3.90 27.40 4.47
C PHE A 120 -3.51 26.51 5.66
N MET A 121 -4.17 26.66 6.82
CA MET A 121 -3.91 25.85 8.01
C MET A 121 -4.59 24.48 7.95
N SER A 122 -5.77 24.37 7.35
CA SER A 122 -6.51 23.10 7.25
C SER A 122 -6.03 22.22 6.09
N ARG A 123 -5.27 22.78 5.13
CA ARG A 123 -4.82 22.02 3.96
C ARG A 123 -3.72 21.03 4.36
N PRO A 124 -3.88 19.73 4.07
CA PRO A 124 -2.83 18.77 4.34
C PRO A 124 -1.58 19.14 3.54
N ARG A 125 -0.41 18.95 4.14
CA ARG A 125 0.87 19.25 3.48
C ARG A 125 1.10 18.23 2.38
N SER A 126 1.65 18.66 1.25
CA SER A 126 2.08 17.70 0.23
C SER A 126 3.21 16.82 0.76
N ILE A 127 3.14 15.53 0.46
CA ILE A 127 4.22 14.58 0.73
C ILE A 127 4.96 14.33 -0.59
N TYR A 128 6.26 14.55 -0.56
CA TYR A 128 7.17 14.40 -1.68
C TYR A 128 8.01 13.15 -1.50
N LEU A 129 8.16 12.38 -2.56
CA LEU A 129 9.19 11.35 -2.67
C LEU A 129 10.42 11.98 -3.30
N LEU A 130 11.51 12.05 -2.54
CA LEU A 130 12.75 12.66 -2.98
C LEU A 130 13.55 11.70 -3.83
N ASP A 131 13.79 10.50 -3.29
CA ASP A 131 14.40 9.40 -4.00
C ASP A 131 14.12 8.07 -3.28
N PHE A 132 14.47 6.97 -3.94
CA PHE A 132 14.46 5.64 -3.38
C PHE A 132 15.65 4.82 -3.91
N ALA A 133 15.98 3.77 -3.18
CA ALA A 133 17.01 2.81 -3.53
C ALA A 133 16.46 1.41 -3.36
N CYS A 134 16.92 0.50 -4.23
CA CYS A 134 16.56 -0.91 -4.18
C CYS A 134 17.87 -1.71 -4.14
N PHE A 135 18.05 -2.51 -3.10
CA PHE A 135 19.25 -3.31 -2.92
C PHE A 135 19.38 -4.35 -4.04
N LYS A 136 20.48 -4.31 -4.79
CA LYS A 136 20.83 -5.38 -5.73
C LYS A 136 21.85 -6.28 -5.07
N PRO A 137 21.53 -7.54 -4.74
CA PRO A 137 22.50 -8.47 -4.22
C PRO A 137 23.64 -8.69 -5.21
N THR A 138 24.83 -9.00 -4.68
CA THR A 138 25.99 -9.35 -5.51
C THR A 138 25.77 -10.69 -6.22
N ASP A 139 26.49 -10.91 -7.31
CA ASP A 139 26.35 -12.12 -8.12
C ASP A 139 26.69 -13.41 -7.38
N ASP A 140 27.42 -13.32 -6.27
CA ASP A 140 27.61 -14.35 -5.25
C ASP A 140 26.32 -14.98 -4.69
N PHE A 141 25.19 -14.26 -4.73
CA PHE A 141 23.89 -14.74 -4.28
C PHE A 141 22.99 -15.17 -5.43
N LYS A 142 23.44 -14.99 -6.68
CA LYS A 142 22.67 -15.26 -7.88
C LYS A 142 22.60 -16.76 -8.12
N VAL A 143 21.41 -17.24 -8.46
CA VAL A 143 21.14 -18.64 -8.77
C VAL A 143 20.22 -18.78 -9.98
N THR A 144 20.51 -19.79 -10.78
CA THR A 144 19.58 -20.36 -11.77
C THR A 144 18.50 -21.20 -11.09
N LYS A 145 17.42 -21.55 -11.80
CA LYS A 145 16.39 -22.47 -11.27
C LYS A 145 16.98 -23.84 -10.96
N GLU A 146 17.88 -24.34 -11.79
CA GLU A 146 18.57 -25.62 -11.60
C GLU A 146 19.49 -25.57 -10.37
N GLU A 147 20.33 -24.55 -10.25
CA GLU A 147 21.21 -24.37 -9.07
C GLU A 147 20.41 -24.25 -7.78
N PHE A 148 19.26 -23.57 -7.81
CA PHE A 148 18.35 -23.50 -6.66
C PHE A 148 17.90 -24.91 -6.20
N ILE A 149 17.53 -25.78 -7.13
CA ILE A 149 17.14 -27.16 -6.82
C ILE A 149 18.35 -27.96 -6.31
N GLU A 150 19.55 -27.77 -6.88
CA GLU A 150 20.76 -28.42 -6.37
C GLU A 150 21.13 -27.94 -4.96
N LEU A 151 20.96 -26.66 -4.64
CA LEU A 151 21.16 -26.13 -3.28
C LEU A 151 20.15 -26.75 -2.30
N ALA A 152 18.88 -26.85 -2.70
CA ALA A 152 17.87 -27.52 -1.90
C ALA A 152 18.21 -29.00 -1.67
N ARG A 153 18.67 -29.72 -2.71
CA ARG A 153 19.13 -31.12 -2.58
C ARG A 153 20.33 -31.25 -1.66
N LYS A 154 21.35 -30.39 -1.82
CA LYS A 154 22.57 -30.37 -0.98
C LYS A 154 22.28 -30.10 0.50
N SER A 155 21.19 -29.40 0.81
CA SER A 155 20.77 -29.17 2.19
C SER A 155 20.38 -30.46 2.92
N GLY A 156 20.05 -31.54 2.19
CA GLY A 156 19.62 -32.83 2.77
C GLY A 156 18.24 -32.81 3.43
N LYS A 157 17.49 -31.71 3.30
CA LYS A 157 16.19 -31.51 4.00
C LYS A 157 14.98 -31.99 3.19
N PHE A 158 15.13 -32.13 1.88
CA PHE A 158 14.02 -32.41 0.96
C PHE A 158 14.19 -33.77 0.28
N ASP A 159 13.09 -34.51 0.14
CA ASP A 159 13.05 -35.70 -0.70
C ASP A 159 12.85 -35.36 -2.19
N GLU A 160 13.10 -36.32 -3.08
CA GLU A 160 13.00 -36.09 -4.53
C GLU A 160 11.58 -35.71 -4.99
N GLU A 161 10.53 -36.15 -4.27
CA GLU A 161 9.15 -35.72 -4.58
C GLU A 161 8.96 -34.22 -4.30
N SER A 162 9.46 -33.73 -3.16
CA SER A 162 9.42 -32.31 -2.80
C SER A 162 10.28 -31.47 -3.73
N LEU A 163 11.44 -31.97 -4.16
CA LEU A 163 12.31 -31.29 -5.12
C LEU A 163 11.66 -31.20 -6.51
N GLU A 164 11.03 -32.28 -6.98
CA GLU A 164 10.27 -32.30 -8.25
C GLU A 164 9.07 -31.34 -8.20
N PHE A 165 8.36 -31.29 -7.06
CA PHE A 165 7.28 -30.32 -6.87
C PHE A 165 7.78 -28.87 -6.96
N GLN A 166 8.89 -28.55 -6.29
CA GLN A 166 9.52 -27.22 -6.37
C GLN A 166 9.99 -26.89 -7.78
N ARG A 167 10.59 -27.86 -8.50
CA ARG A 167 11.03 -27.70 -9.90
C ARG A 167 9.87 -27.26 -10.80
N ARG A 168 8.73 -27.96 -10.73
CA ARG A 168 7.52 -27.61 -11.51
C ARG A 168 6.98 -26.23 -11.19
N ILE A 169 7.02 -25.81 -9.91
CA ILE A 169 6.61 -24.46 -9.52
C ILE A 169 7.56 -23.44 -10.13
N LEU A 170 8.87 -23.64 -10.05
CA LEU A 170 9.87 -22.71 -10.60
C LEU A 170 9.71 -22.55 -12.11
N GLU A 171 9.51 -23.64 -12.85
CA GLU A 171 9.26 -23.63 -14.30
C GLU A 171 8.04 -22.79 -14.69
N SER A 172 6.96 -22.86 -13.90
CA SER A 172 5.70 -22.14 -14.16
C SER A 172 5.58 -20.78 -13.44
N SER A 173 6.55 -20.42 -12.60
CA SER A 173 6.49 -19.25 -11.70
C SER A 173 6.56 -17.89 -12.41
N GLY A 174 7.22 -17.84 -13.58
CA GLY A 174 7.64 -16.60 -14.26
C GLY A 174 8.97 -16.03 -13.75
N ILE A 175 9.67 -16.75 -12.86
CA ILE A 175 11.00 -16.39 -12.38
C ILE A 175 12.07 -16.88 -13.38
N GLY A 176 13.06 -16.01 -13.65
CA GLY A 176 14.21 -16.31 -14.49
C GLY A 176 15.41 -16.86 -13.73
N ASP A 177 16.48 -17.13 -14.46
CA ASP A 177 17.68 -17.82 -13.98
C ASP A 177 18.76 -16.90 -13.40
N GLU A 178 18.40 -15.66 -13.08
CA GLU A 178 19.32 -14.66 -12.52
C GLU A 178 18.83 -14.07 -11.19
N THR A 179 18.05 -14.84 -10.42
CA THR A 179 17.49 -14.36 -9.14
C THR A 179 18.40 -14.62 -7.95
N TYR A 180 18.09 -14.00 -6.80
CA TYR A 180 19.00 -13.97 -5.64
C TYR A 180 18.41 -14.65 -4.40
N VAL A 181 19.17 -15.56 -3.80
CA VAL A 181 18.79 -16.28 -2.56
C VAL A 181 19.92 -16.22 -1.52
N PRO A 182 19.60 -16.20 -0.22
CA PRO A 182 20.64 -16.27 0.81
C PRO A 182 21.44 -17.56 0.72
N LYS A 183 22.77 -17.46 0.82
CA LYS A 183 23.68 -18.63 0.84
C LYS A 183 23.34 -19.63 1.95
N SER A 184 22.73 -19.15 3.03
CA SER A 184 22.29 -19.99 4.14
C SER A 184 21.37 -21.12 3.68
N ILE A 185 20.49 -20.91 2.69
CA ILE A 185 19.52 -21.92 2.23
C ILE A 185 20.17 -23.23 1.78
N GLY A 186 21.34 -23.17 1.15
CA GLY A 186 22.07 -24.37 0.71
C GLY A 186 22.83 -25.09 1.83
N SER A 187 22.82 -24.54 3.05
CA SER A 187 23.51 -25.14 4.19
C SER A 187 22.79 -26.40 4.69
N PRO A 188 23.53 -27.47 5.04
CA PRO A 188 22.96 -28.63 5.72
C PRO A 188 22.49 -28.31 7.14
N GLU A 189 23.02 -27.26 7.75
CA GLU A 189 22.61 -26.82 9.10
C GLU A 189 21.28 -26.07 9.09
N ASN A 190 20.68 -25.86 10.27
CA ASN A 190 19.49 -25.04 10.38
C ASN A 190 19.81 -23.57 10.02
N THR A 191 19.07 -23.03 9.06
CA THR A 191 19.29 -21.71 8.47
C THR A 191 18.42 -20.64 9.10
N ALA A 192 17.34 -21.06 9.77
CA ALA A 192 16.37 -20.19 10.44
C ALA A 192 16.88 -19.75 11.83
N THR A 193 18.10 -19.20 11.87
CA THR A 193 18.72 -18.73 13.12
C THR A 193 18.68 -17.21 13.21
N MET A 194 18.73 -16.70 14.44
CA MET A 194 18.82 -15.25 14.69
C MET A 194 20.10 -14.64 14.10
N LYS A 195 21.20 -15.40 14.06
CA LYS A 195 22.49 -14.95 13.50
C LYS A 195 22.35 -14.70 11.99
N GLU A 196 21.88 -15.70 11.26
CA GLU A 196 21.70 -15.60 9.81
C GLU A 196 20.65 -14.56 9.44
N GLY A 197 19.50 -14.53 10.14
CA GLY A 197 18.47 -13.51 9.91
C GLY A 197 18.97 -12.08 10.13
N ARG A 198 19.81 -11.83 11.16
CA ARG A 198 20.43 -10.52 11.37
C ARG A 198 21.48 -10.18 10.32
N ALA A 199 22.25 -11.16 9.85
CA ALA A 199 23.25 -10.96 8.81
C ALA A 199 22.60 -10.59 7.48
N GLU A 200 21.56 -11.33 7.06
CA GLU A 200 20.76 -11.03 5.88
C GLU A 200 20.12 -9.64 5.99
N ALA A 201 19.42 -9.35 7.10
CA ALA A 201 18.78 -8.07 7.33
C ALA A 201 19.77 -6.90 7.26
N SER A 202 20.92 -7.03 7.92
CA SER A 202 21.95 -5.98 7.91
C SER A 202 22.48 -5.72 6.51
N ALA A 203 22.77 -6.77 5.74
CA ALA A 203 23.30 -6.64 4.39
C ALA A 203 22.31 -5.89 3.46
N VAL A 204 21.05 -6.33 3.42
CA VAL A 204 20.06 -5.77 2.49
C VAL A 204 19.58 -4.38 2.92
N ILE A 205 19.37 -4.16 4.23
CA ILE A 205 18.87 -2.87 4.75
C ILE A 205 19.95 -1.80 4.66
N PHE A 206 21.18 -2.10 5.07
CA PHE A 206 22.24 -1.11 5.02
C PHE A 206 22.62 -0.78 3.58
N GLY A 207 22.73 -1.79 2.71
CA GLY A 207 23.01 -1.54 1.30
C GLY A 207 21.97 -0.63 0.62
N ALA A 208 20.67 -0.80 0.90
CA ALA A 208 19.64 0.09 0.37
C ALA A 208 19.71 1.52 0.98
N LEU A 209 19.95 1.63 2.28
CA LEU A 209 20.01 2.92 2.98
C LEU A 209 21.26 3.72 2.61
N ASP A 210 22.42 3.08 2.46
CA ASP A 210 23.66 3.71 2.02
C ASP A 210 23.47 4.37 0.65
N GLU A 211 22.91 3.64 -0.32
CA GLU A 211 22.59 4.19 -1.64
C GLU A 211 21.59 5.33 -1.55
N LEU A 212 20.55 5.21 -0.72
CA LEU A 212 19.53 6.27 -0.54
C LEU A 212 20.15 7.56 0.01
N PHE A 213 20.95 7.46 1.08
CA PHE A 213 21.58 8.62 1.71
C PHE A 213 22.62 9.26 0.79
N GLU A 214 23.36 8.45 0.03
CA GLU A 214 24.28 8.95 -1.00
C GLU A 214 23.54 9.68 -2.13
N LYS A 215 22.46 9.12 -2.67
CA LYS A 215 21.65 9.77 -3.73
C LYS A 215 21.04 11.09 -3.27
N THR A 216 20.55 11.11 -2.04
CA THR A 216 19.75 12.24 -1.53
C THR A 216 20.59 13.30 -0.84
N GLN A 217 21.82 12.97 -0.44
CA GLN A 217 22.70 13.82 0.37
C GLN A 217 22.02 14.28 1.68
N VAL A 218 21.07 13.49 2.18
CA VAL A 218 20.42 13.73 3.47
C VAL A 218 21.18 12.97 4.54
N ARG A 219 21.59 13.67 5.60
CA ARG A 219 22.29 13.03 6.70
C ARG A 219 21.30 12.16 7.48
N PRO A 220 21.67 10.93 7.90
CA PRO A 220 20.78 10.09 8.70
C PRO A 220 20.24 10.77 9.97
N LYS A 221 21.03 11.66 10.59
CA LYS A 221 20.62 12.46 11.75
C LYS A 221 19.47 13.45 11.48
N ASP A 222 19.27 13.85 10.23
CA ASP A 222 18.19 14.77 9.84
C ASP A 222 16.84 14.05 9.62
N VAL A 223 16.85 12.70 9.59
CA VAL A 223 15.65 11.87 9.47
C VAL A 223 14.86 11.92 10.77
N GLY A 224 13.56 12.21 10.66
CA GLY A 224 12.70 12.35 11.82
C GLY A 224 11.70 11.24 12.06
N VAL A 225 11.40 10.48 11.01
CA VAL A 225 10.52 9.31 11.08
C VAL A 225 11.21 8.16 10.37
N LEU A 226 11.26 7.00 11.01
CA LEU A 226 11.71 5.75 10.41
C LEU A 226 10.59 4.73 10.51
N VAL A 227 10.11 4.24 9.37
CA VAL A 227 9.15 3.14 9.30
C VAL A 227 9.81 1.97 8.58
N LEU A 228 10.11 0.91 9.31
CA LEU A 228 10.67 -0.31 8.75
C LEU A 228 9.61 -1.42 8.80
N ASN A 229 9.44 -2.14 7.70
CA ASN A 229 8.61 -3.33 7.67
C ASN A 229 9.40 -4.58 7.25
N CYS A 230 9.20 -5.65 8.01
CA CYS A 230 9.66 -7.00 7.73
C CYS A 230 8.66 -7.96 8.38
N SER A 231 8.01 -8.83 7.59
CA SER A 231 6.81 -9.51 8.09
C SER A 231 7.14 -10.56 9.12
N LEU A 232 8.18 -11.36 8.89
CA LEU A 232 8.37 -12.60 9.64
C LEU A 232 9.64 -12.60 10.51
N PHE A 233 10.64 -11.78 10.19
CA PHE A 233 11.81 -11.59 11.05
C PHE A 233 11.67 -10.33 11.92
N ASN A 234 11.17 -10.51 13.14
CA ASN A 234 10.95 -9.44 14.11
C ASN A 234 11.77 -9.69 15.40
N PRO A 235 13.09 -9.42 15.38
CA PRO A 235 13.96 -9.65 16.53
C PRO A 235 13.77 -8.60 17.62
N THR A 236 14.22 -8.92 18.85
CA THR A 236 14.47 -7.95 19.92
C THR A 236 15.98 -7.79 20.11
N PRO A 237 16.55 -6.55 20.04
CA PRO A 237 15.92 -5.30 19.61
C PRO A 237 15.50 -5.33 18.13
N SER A 238 14.54 -4.47 17.77
CA SER A 238 13.91 -4.40 16.44
C SER A 238 14.90 -4.04 15.33
N LEU A 239 14.52 -4.34 14.08
CA LEU A 239 15.31 -3.93 12.91
C LEU A 239 15.39 -2.40 12.78
N SER A 240 14.32 -1.68 13.14
CA SER A 240 14.35 -0.22 13.16
C SER A 240 15.37 0.32 14.19
N ALA A 241 15.50 -0.32 15.36
CA ALA A 241 16.51 0.02 16.35
C ALA A 241 17.93 -0.31 15.86
N MET A 242 18.10 -1.41 15.12
CA MET A 242 19.36 -1.76 14.46
C MET A 242 19.81 -0.65 13.50
N VAL A 243 18.91 -0.13 12.66
CA VAL A 243 19.18 1.00 11.75
C VAL A 243 19.56 2.26 12.52
N ILE A 244 18.79 2.62 13.55
CA ILE A 244 19.06 3.82 14.37
C ILE A 244 20.45 3.75 15.01
N ASN A 245 20.80 2.59 15.57
CA ASN A 245 22.10 2.37 16.19
C ASN A 245 23.24 2.38 15.16
N HIS A 246 23.05 1.81 13.98
CA HIS A 246 24.08 1.76 12.93
C HIS A 246 24.42 3.17 12.42
N TYR A 247 23.40 3.94 12.02
CA TYR A 247 23.58 5.27 11.42
C TYR A 247 23.71 6.41 12.44
N LYS A 248 23.66 6.10 13.74
CA LYS A 248 23.68 7.08 14.84
C LYS A 248 22.65 8.20 14.62
N MET A 249 21.42 7.79 14.30
CA MET A 249 20.30 8.71 14.08
C MET A 249 19.96 9.49 15.37
N ARG A 250 19.17 10.56 15.23
CA ARG A 250 18.82 11.46 16.34
C ARG A 250 18.03 10.75 17.45
N GLY A 251 18.22 11.19 18.70
CA GLY A 251 17.59 10.56 19.88
C GLY A 251 16.06 10.73 19.99
N ASN A 252 15.48 11.70 19.28
CA ASN A 252 14.02 11.94 19.23
C ASN A 252 13.39 11.48 17.90
N ILE A 253 13.97 10.47 17.25
CA ILE A 253 13.40 9.88 16.04
C ILE A 253 12.12 9.10 16.38
N LEU A 254 11.08 9.27 15.56
CA LEU A 254 9.88 8.44 15.64
C LEU A 254 10.15 7.15 14.87
N SER A 255 10.24 6.02 15.56
CA SER A 255 10.64 4.73 14.97
C SER A 255 9.52 3.71 15.06
N PHE A 256 9.20 3.06 13.95
CA PHE A 256 8.16 2.04 13.85
C PHE A 256 8.72 0.81 13.14
N ASN A 257 8.50 -0.37 13.73
CA ASN A 257 8.85 -1.66 13.14
C ASN A 257 7.57 -2.46 12.94
N LEU A 258 7.17 -2.68 11.68
CA LEU A 258 5.91 -3.32 11.33
C LEU A 258 6.16 -4.78 10.89
N GLY A 259 5.42 -5.72 11.49
CA GLY A 259 5.47 -7.16 11.18
C GLY A 259 4.11 -7.74 10.83
N GLY A 260 4.09 -8.97 10.29
CA GLY A 260 2.86 -9.75 10.05
C GLY A 260 1.90 -9.22 8.97
N MET A 261 2.33 -8.33 8.08
CA MET A 261 1.47 -7.69 7.07
C MET A 261 1.68 -8.21 5.63
N GLY A 262 2.73 -9.00 5.40
CA GLY A 262 3.06 -9.60 4.10
C GLY A 262 3.48 -8.57 3.06
N CYS A 263 3.39 -8.95 1.78
CA CYS A 263 3.90 -8.14 0.67
C CYS A 263 3.19 -6.78 0.48
N SER A 264 2.03 -6.56 1.11
CA SER A 264 1.35 -5.25 1.10
C SER A 264 1.97 -4.21 2.05
N ALA A 265 2.92 -4.63 2.89
CA ALA A 265 3.46 -3.83 3.99
C ALA A 265 4.17 -2.55 3.52
N GLY A 266 4.77 -2.55 2.33
CA GLY A 266 5.49 -1.38 1.80
C GLY A 266 4.56 -0.18 1.60
N VAL A 267 3.38 -0.41 1.02
CA VAL A 267 2.34 0.63 0.88
C VAL A 267 1.81 1.08 2.24
N ILE A 268 1.59 0.15 3.17
CA ILE A 268 1.14 0.47 4.53
C ILE A 268 2.17 1.34 5.26
N ALA A 269 3.45 1.07 5.05
CA ALA A 269 4.54 1.84 5.66
C ALA A 269 4.60 3.26 5.08
N VAL A 270 4.35 3.45 3.78
CA VAL A 270 4.20 4.78 3.16
C VAL A 270 2.99 5.53 3.75
N ASP A 271 1.87 4.85 3.96
CA ASP A 271 0.66 5.43 4.58
C ASP A 271 0.95 5.93 6.01
N LEU A 272 1.61 5.11 6.83
CA LEU A 272 2.03 5.52 8.17
C LEU A 272 3.03 6.69 8.12
N ALA A 273 4.02 6.63 7.23
CA ALA A 273 4.98 7.72 7.07
C ALA A 273 4.32 9.03 6.62
N ARG A 274 3.31 8.97 5.75
CA ARG A 274 2.48 10.13 5.37
C ARG A 274 1.84 10.75 6.62
N ASP A 275 1.18 9.95 7.45
CA ASP A 275 0.47 10.45 8.63
C ASP A 275 1.44 11.05 9.66
N MET A 276 2.59 10.41 9.87
CA MET A 276 3.64 10.96 10.72
C MET A 276 4.21 12.26 10.16
N LEU A 277 4.37 12.39 8.84
CA LEU A 277 4.77 13.65 8.21
C LEU A 277 3.66 14.71 8.27
N GLN A 278 2.37 14.36 8.26
CA GLN A 278 1.31 15.36 8.49
C GLN A 278 1.40 15.91 9.91
N ALA A 279 1.63 15.03 10.89
CA ALA A 279 1.76 15.38 12.30
C ALA A 279 3.07 16.11 12.63
N ASN A 280 4.15 15.89 11.87
CA ASN A 280 5.48 16.45 12.12
C ASN A 280 5.93 17.38 10.97
N PRO A 281 5.68 18.71 11.06
CA PRO A 281 6.06 19.66 10.02
C PRO A 281 7.56 19.69 9.74
N SER A 282 7.92 19.92 8.47
CA SER A 282 9.32 20.13 8.04
C SER A 282 10.28 18.98 8.40
N SER A 283 9.85 17.74 8.20
CA SER A 283 10.60 16.53 8.56
C SER A 283 10.89 15.65 7.34
N TYR A 284 11.83 14.72 7.52
CA TYR A 284 12.07 13.60 6.62
C TYR A 284 11.54 12.31 7.24
N ALA A 285 10.95 11.46 6.39
CA ALA A 285 10.61 10.11 6.75
C ALA A 285 11.35 9.13 5.84
N VAL A 286 11.92 8.08 6.42
CA VAL A 286 12.50 6.97 5.68
C VAL A 286 11.61 5.75 5.86
N VAL A 287 11.22 5.14 4.74
CA VAL A 287 10.48 3.88 4.71
C VAL A 287 11.41 2.79 4.20
N VAL A 288 11.58 1.72 4.97
CA VAL A 288 12.38 0.54 4.59
C VAL A 288 11.47 -0.67 4.51
N SER A 289 11.52 -1.40 3.40
CA SER A 289 10.69 -2.59 3.14
C SER A 289 11.56 -3.75 2.71
N THR A 290 11.47 -4.88 3.40
CA THR A 290 12.31 -6.07 3.14
C THR A 290 11.73 -7.32 3.80
N GLU A 291 12.25 -8.50 3.46
CA GLU A 291 11.89 -9.78 4.07
C GLU A 291 13.15 -10.65 4.18
N MET A 292 13.30 -11.40 5.29
CA MET A 292 14.46 -12.28 5.48
C MET A 292 14.14 -13.67 4.96
N VAL A 293 14.58 -13.97 3.74
CA VAL A 293 14.21 -15.21 3.05
C VAL A 293 14.78 -16.42 3.77
N GLY A 294 16.03 -16.34 4.24
CA GLY A 294 16.70 -17.46 4.90
C GLY A 294 16.09 -17.81 6.25
N TYR A 295 15.63 -16.81 7.00
CA TYR A 295 14.98 -17.00 8.30
C TYR A 295 13.60 -17.66 8.19
N ASN A 296 12.92 -17.44 7.08
CA ASN A 296 11.57 -17.95 6.82
C ASN A 296 11.56 -19.25 6.01
N TRP A 297 12.73 -19.83 5.79
CA TRP A 297 12.89 -21.02 4.95
C TRP A 297 12.19 -22.21 5.59
N TYR A 298 11.22 -22.78 4.87
CA TYR A 298 10.49 -23.95 5.34
C TYR A 298 11.23 -25.24 4.93
N PRO A 299 11.70 -26.06 5.88
CA PRO A 299 12.47 -27.27 5.59
C PRO A 299 11.59 -28.55 5.47
N GLY A 300 10.29 -28.46 5.72
CA GLY A 300 9.39 -29.61 5.73
C GLY A 300 8.85 -29.99 4.35
N LYS A 301 7.78 -30.80 4.35
CA LYS A 301 7.23 -31.45 3.13
C LYS A 301 5.82 -31.00 2.75
N ASP A 302 5.18 -30.15 3.55
CA ASP A 302 3.85 -29.65 3.22
C ASP A 302 3.91 -28.78 1.96
N ARG A 303 3.27 -29.25 0.89
CA ARG A 303 3.24 -28.57 -0.41
C ARG A 303 2.71 -27.13 -0.32
N SER A 304 1.77 -26.85 0.58
CA SER A 304 1.21 -25.51 0.77
C SER A 304 2.19 -24.53 1.42
N MET A 305 3.21 -25.05 2.13
CA MET A 305 4.28 -24.28 2.74
C MET A 305 5.58 -24.26 1.91
N LEU A 306 5.75 -25.20 0.97
CA LEU A 306 6.86 -25.21 0.01
C LEU A 306 6.73 -24.15 -1.10
N ILE A 307 5.50 -23.76 -1.45
CA ILE A 307 5.24 -22.73 -2.48
C ILE A 307 6.03 -21.44 -2.20
N PRO A 308 5.96 -20.81 -1.01
CA PRO A 308 6.77 -19.65 -0.64
C PRO A 308 8.26 -19.75 -0.96
N ASN A 309 8.91 -20.90 -0.67
CA ASN A 309 10.34 -21.10 -0.92
C ASN A 309 10.69 -20.89 -2.40
N CYS A 310 9.77 -21.25 -3.31
CA CYS A 310 9.99 -21.15 -4.75
C CYS A 310 9.95 -19.69 -5.25
N TYR A 311 9.16 -18.82 -4.61
CA TYR A 311 8.91 -17.45 -5.09
C TYR A 311 9.78 -16.39 -4.40
N PHE A 312 10.01 -16.51 -3.10
CA PHE A 312 10.68 -15.46 -2.34
C PHE A 312 12.16 -15.33 -2.71
N ARG A 313 12.62 -14.09 -2.86
CA ARG A 313 14.00 -13.74 -3.21
C ARG A 313 14.48 -12.56 -2.38
N MET A 314 15.79 -12.43 -2.24
CA MET A 314 16.41 -11.35 -1.48
C MET A 314 16.07 -9.99 -2.09
N GLY A 315 15.67 -9.04 -1.26
CA GLY A 315 15.46 -7.68 -1.69
C GLY A 315 15.20 -6.72 -0.54
N CYS A 316 15.43 -5.46 -0.81
CA CYS A 316 15.13 -4.37 0.11
C CYS A 316 14.92 -3.09 -0.67
N SER A 317 13.93 -2.28 -0.27
CA SER A 317 13.79 -0.91 -0.73
C SER A 317 13.90 0.06 0.43
N ALA A 318 14.54 1.20 0.18
CA ALA A 318 14.62 2.33 1.09
C ALA A 318 14.11 3.57 0.36
N VAL A 319 13.15 4.28 0.96
CA VAL A 319 12.43 5.39 0.33
C VAL A 319 12.51 6.62 1.21
N LEU A 320 12.92 7.76 0.66
CA LEU A 320 12.98 9.03 1.37
C LEU A 320 11.78 9.92 1.01
N LEU A 321 10.96 10.22 2.01
CA LEU A 321 9.82 11.12 1.92
C LEU A 321 10.08 12.43 2.67
N SER A 322 9.48 13.52 2.20
CA SER A 322 9.58 14.86 2.79
C SER A 322 8.24 15.58 2.74
N ASN A 323 7.94 16.38 3.76
CA ASN A 323 6.85 17.37 3.72
C ASN A 323 7.36 18.82 3.67
N ARG A 324 8.67 19.01 3.42
CA ARG A 324 9.31 20.32 3.43
C ARG A 324 9.03 21.03 2.12
N ARG A 325 8.57 22.29 2.20
CA ARG A 325 8.32 23.13 1.02
C ARG A 325 9.55 23.30 0.12
N ARG A 326 10.74 23.41 0.72
CA ARG A 326 12.01 23.56 -0.01
C ARG A 326 12.36 22.35 -0.90
N ASP A 327 11.82 21.18 -0.60
CA ASP A 327 12.12 19.98 -1.38
C ASP A 327 11.24 19.83 -2.62
N TYR A 328 10.24 20.71 -2.81
CA TYR A 328 9.33 20.69 -3.95
C TYR A 328 10.06 20.63 -5.30
N GLY A 329 11.11 21.45 -5.49
CA GLY A 329 11.84 21.54 -6.75
C GLY A 329 12.72 20.32 -7.07
N ARG A 330 13.14 19.57 -6.04
CA ARG A 330 14.01 18.38 -6.20
C ARG A 330 13.25 17.06 -6.11
N ALA A 331 11.99 17.07 -5.68
CA ALA A 331 11.16 15.88 -5.57
C ALA A 331 11.01 15.16 -6.92
N LYS A 332 11.12 13.84 -6.92
CA LYS A 332 10.80 13.02 -8.09
C LYS A 332 9.29 12.88 -8.24
N TYR A 333 8.60 12.57 -7.14
CA TYR A 333 7.15 12.35 -7.14
C TYR A 333 6.47 13.07 -5.98
N ARG A 334 5.17 13.30 -6.13
CA ARG A 334 4.26 13.74 -5.08
C ARG A 334 3.22 12.65 -4.83
N LEU A 335 2.93 12.38 -3.58
CA LEU A 335 1.87 11.47 -3.18
C LEU A 335 0.50 12.14 -3.42
N GLU A 336 -0.36 11.52 -4.22
CA GLU A 336 -1.72 12.01 -4.48
C GLU A 336 -2.75 11.28 -3.61
N HIS A 337 -2.77 9.94 -3.70
CA HIS A 337 -3.77 9.12 -3.03
C HIS A 337 -3.17 7.84 -2.44
N ILE A 338 -3.72 7.39 -1.32
CA ILE A 338 -3.50 6.07 -0.76
C ILE A 338 -4.86 5.48 -0.41
N VAL A 339 -5.10 4.23 -0.82
CA VAL A 339 -6.33 3.50 -0.51
C VAL A 339 -5.96 2.17 0.11
N ARG A 340 -6.53 1.88 1.29
CA ARG A 340 -6.30 0.64 2.01
C ARG A 340 -7.57 -0.19 2.08
N THR A 341 -7.44 -1.47 1.75
CA THR A 341 -8.49 -2.48 1.92
C THR A 341 -7.97 -3.56 2.84
N HIS A 342 -8.76 -3.90 3.85
CA HIS A 342 -8.47 -4.98 4.79
C HIS A 342 -9.66 -5.93 4.83
N LYS A 343 -9.41 -7.22 4.56
CA LYS A 343 -10.45 -8.26 4.54
C LYS A 343 -10.35 -9.26 5.70
N GLY A 344 -9.37 -9.14 6.59
CA GLY A 344 -9.17 -10.10 7.69
C GLY A 344 -10.26 -10.17 8.76
N ALA A 345 -11.39 -9.48 8.61
CA ALA A 345 -12.61 -9.78 9.38
C ALA A 345 -13.35 -11.01 8.84
N ASP A 346 -13.06 -11.42 7.61
CA ASP A 346 -13.52 -12.66 6.99
C ASP A 346 -12.51 -13.79 7.24
N ASP A 347 -12.99 -14.94 7.70
CA ASP A 347 -12.15 -16.06 8.14
C ASP A 347 -11.34 -16.67 6.99
N ARG A 348 -11.94 -16.77 5.78
CA ARG A 348 -11.23 -17.26 4.58
C ARG A 348 -10.06 -16.32 4.26
N SER A 349 -10.33 -15.02 4.24
CA SER A 349 -9.32 -13.98 4.00
C SER A 349 -8.23 -13.96 5.06
N PHE A 350 -8.59 -14.13 6.33
CA PHE A 350 -7.64 -14.19 7.44
C PHE A 350 -6.69 -15.39 7.35
N ARG A 351 -7.22 -16.58 7.02
CA ARG A 351 -6.45 -17.83 6.90
C ARG A 351 -5.79 -18.04 5.54
N SER A 352 -5.95 -17.11 4.59
CA SER A 352 -5.47 -17.28 3.21
C SER A 352 -3.94 -17.35 3.08
N ILE A 353 -3.23 -16.60 3.90
CA ILE A 353 -1.77 -16.61 4.05
C ILE A 353 -1.52 -16.58 5.55
N TYR A 354 -1.07 -17.71 6.10
CA TYR A 354 -0.97 -17.90 7.53
C TYR A 354 0.37 -18.52 7.89
N GLN A 355 1.01 -18.05 8.96
CA GLN A 355 2.22 -18.71 9.48
C GLN A 355 1.77 -19.83 10.41
N ASP A 356 2.21 -21.05 10.12
CA ASP A 356 1.75 -22.25 10.80
C ASP A 356 2.90 -23.25 10.99
N GLU A 357 2.67 -24.25 11.83
CA GLU A 357 3.58 -25.38 12.03
C GLU A 357 3.03 -26.60 11.30
N ASP A 358 3.90 -27.35 10.63
CA ASP A 358 3.52 -28.65 10.07
C ASP A 358 3.46 -29.74 11.16
N GLY A 359 3.15 -30.98 10.77
CA GLY A 359 3.07 -32.11 11.70
C GLY A 359 4.40 -32.43 12.42
N GLU A 360 5.53 -32.01 11.85
CA GLU A 360 6.88 -32.17 12.41
C GLU A 360 7.33 -30.92 13.19
N LYS A 361 6.44 -29.93 13.35
CA LYS A 361 6.67 -28.64 14.02
C LYS A 361 7.66 -27.72 13.30
N PHE A 362 7.87 -27.93 12.01
CA PHE A 362 8.57 -26.95 11.19
C PHE A 362 7.64 -25.79 10.88
N LYS A 363 8.10 -24.58 11.20
CA LYS A 363 7.38 -23.35 10.89
C LYS A 363 7.49 -23.04 9.41
N GLY A 364 6.36 -22.73 8.79
CA GLY A 364 6.27 -22.30 7.39
C GLY A 364 5.15 -21.30 7.17
N ILE A 365 5.06 -20.79 5.93
CA ILE A 365 3.95 -19.93 5.51
C ILE A 365 2.99 -20.78 4.69
N LYS A 366 1.83 -21.06 5.25
CA LYS A 366 0.77 -21.81 4.58
C LYS A 366 0.00 -20.91 3.61
N ILE A 367 -0.06 -21.33 2.34
CA ILE A 367 -0.85 -20.67 1.31
C ILE A 367 -2.13 -21.45 1.04
N SER A 368 -3.29 -20.79 1.20
CA SER A 368 -4.59 -21.37 0.88
C SER A 368 -4.78 -21.52 -0.63
N LYS A 369 -5.51 -22.57 -1.04
CA LYS A 369 -5.93 -22.78 -2.44
C LYS A 369 -6.86 -21.68 -2.96
N ASP A 370 -7.56 -21.01 -2.05
CA ASP A 370 -8.53 -19.96 -2.35
C ASP A 370 -7.88 -18.58 -2.57
N LEU A 371 -6.54 -18.49 -2.49
CA LEU A 371 -5.83 -17.21 -2.46
C LEU A 371 -6.17 -16.30 -3.65
N VAL A 372 -6.34 -16.88 -4.85
CA VAL A 372 -6.63 -16.14 -6.08
C VAL A 372 -8.03 -15.51 -6.03
N GLU A 373 -9.04 -16.26 -5.58
CA GLU A 373 -10.42 -15.78 -5.42
C GLU A 373 -10.49 -14.66 -4.38
N ILE A 374 -9.92 -14.89 -3.20
CA ILE A 374 -9.84 -13.92 -2.10
C ILE A 374 -9.12 -12.65 -2.56
N GLY A 375 -8.04 -12.80 -3.34
CA GLY A 375 -7.31 -11.70 -3.91
C GLY A 375 -8.15 -10.88 -4.89
N GLY A 376 -8.87 -11.53 -5.80
CA GLY A 376 -9.79 -10.88 -6.74
C GLY A 376 -10.83 -10.02 -6.04
N ASP A 377 -11.44 -10.52 -4.97
CA ASP A 377 -12.43 -9.78 -4.18
C ASP A 377 -11.85 -8.57 -3.43
N ALA A 378 -10.64 -8.71 -2.90
CA ALA A 378 -9.93 -7.62 -2.24
C ALA A 378 -9.50 -6.52 -3.23
N ILE A 379 -9.00 -6.92 -4.41
CA ILE A 379 -8.66 -6.00 -5.51
C ILE A 379 -9.91 -5.24 -5.94
N LYS A 380 -11.01 -5.94 -6.22
CA LYS A 380 -12.29 -5.34 -6.59
C LYS A 380 -12.73 -4.28 -5.59
N THR A 381 -12.61 -4.59 -4.29
CA THR A 381 -12.95 -3.64 -3.21
C THR A 381 -12.02 -2.43 -3.21
N ASN A 382 -10.71 -2.63 -3.40
CA ASN A 382 -9.72 -1.57 -3.43
C ASN A 382 -9.93 -0.63 -4.63
N ILE A 383 -10.01 -1.18 -5.85
CA ILE A 383 -10.17 -0.39 -7.08
C ILE A 383 -11.51 0.37 -7.08
N THR A 384 -12.60 -0.24 -6.56
CA THR A 384 -13.88 0.46 -6.41
C THR A 384 -13.76 1.70 -5.51
N THR A 385 -12.91 1.64 -4.48
CA THR A 385 -12.66 2.79 -3.59
C THR A 385 -11.71 3.81 -4.23
N LEU A 386 -10.76 3.35 -5.05
CA LEU A 386 -9.79 4.20 -5.75
C LEU A 386 -10.41 4.96 -6.93
N GLY A 387 -11.29 4.32 -7.71
CA GLY A 387 -11.87 4.84 -8.95
C GLY A 387 -12.36 6.30 -8.86
N PRO A 388 -13.23 6.67 -7.91
CA PRO A 388 -13.73 8.04 -7.76
C PRO A 388 -12.65 9.09 -7.45
N LEU A 389 -11.49 8.67 -6.92
CA LEU A 389 -10.39 9.57 -6.58
C LEU A 389 -9.50 9.88 -7.80
N VAL A 390 -9.49 9.01 -8.81
CA VAL A 390 -8.48 9.04 -9.89
C VAL A 390 -9.07 9.11 -11.30
N LEU A 391 -10.28 8.58 -11.50
CA LEU A 391 -10.91 8.51 -12.82
C LEU A 391 -11.53 9.85 -13.23
N PRO A 392 -11.56 10.17 -14.54
CA PRO A 392 -12.31 11.30 -15.05
C PRO A 392 -13.81 11.23 -14.72
N LEU A 393 -14.47 12.39 -14.62
CA LEU A 393 -15.91 12.47 -14.31
C LEU A 393 -16.79 11.68 -15.29
N SER A 394 -16.41 11.60 -16.57
CA SER A 394 -17.15 10.82 -17.58
C SER A 394 -17.19 9.32 -17.24
N GLU A 395 -16.05 8.75 -16.85
CA GLU A 395 -15.92 7.35 -16.42
C GLU A 395 -16.65 7.10 -15.10
N GLN A 396 -16.59 8.07 -14.18
CA GLN A 396 -17.34 8.00 -12.93
C GLN A 396 -18.84 7.93 -13.21
N LEU A 397 -19.38 8.81 -14.06
CA LEU A 397 -20.80 8.81 -14.43
C LEU A 397 -21.22 7.49 -15.11
N LEU A 398 -20.39 6.93 -15.99
CA LEU A 398 -20.63 5.61 -16.61
C LEU A 398 -20.65 4.48 -15.57
N PHE A 399 -19.69 4.45 -14.66
CA PHE A 399 -19.65 3.47 -13.58
C PHE A 399 -20.83 3.62 -12.61
N PHE A 400 -21.18 4.85 -12.20
CA PHE A 400 -22.31 5.10 -11.31
C PHE A 400 -23.65 4.79 -11.97
N SER A 401 -23.85 5.15 -13.25
CA SER A 401 -25.08 4.84 -13.98
C SER A 401 -25.29 3.33 -14.14
N THR A 402 -24.23 2.56 -14.41
CA THR A 402 -24.32 1.09 -14.48
C THR A 402 -24.59 0.45 -13.11
N LEU A 403 -24.04 1.02 -12.02
CA LEU A 403 -24.33 0.59 -10.66
C LEU A 403 -25.80 0.88 -10.28
N ILE A 404 -26.30 2.06 -10.60
CA ILE A 404 -27.71 2.47 -10.37
C ILE A 404 -28.65 1.60 -11.22
N TRP A 405 -28.33 1.37 -12.49
CA TRP A 405 -29.10 0.48 -13.36
C TRP A 405 -29.21 -0.93 -12.77
N LYS A 406 -28.11 -1.47 -12.27
CA LYS A 406 -28.10 -2.78 -11.61
C LYS A 406 -28.91 -2.78 -10.31
N LEU A 407 -28.88 -1.69 -9.54
CA LEU A 407 -29.66 -1.58 -8.31
C LEU A 407 -31.17 -1.46 -8.58
N LEU A 408 -31.56 -0.71 -9.62
CA LEU A 408 -32.97 -0.47 -9.98
C LEU A 408 -33.59 -1.62 -10.77
N PHE A 409 -32.82 -2.27 -11.65
CA PHE A 409 -33.35 -3.28 -12.58
C PHE A 409 -32.76 -4.69 -12.38
N GLY A 410 -31.79 -4.88 -11.47
CA GLY A 410 -31.14 -6.17 -11.22
C GLY A 410 -31.84 -7.08 -10.21
N GLY A 411 -33.00 -6.67 -9.67
CA GLY A 411 -33.78 -7.42 -8.67
C GLY A 411 -35.07 -8.08 -9.17
N GLY A 412 -35.45 -7.91 -10.44
CA GLY A 412 -36.70 -8.45 -11.00
C GLY A 412 -36.44 -9.56 -12.02
N GLY A 413 -37.06 -10.72 -11.84
CA GLY A 413 -36.82 -11.93 -12.63
C GLY A 413 -37.06 -11.79 -14.14
N GLY A 414 -36.31 -12.57 -14.91
CA GLY A 414 -36.53 -12.81 -16.35
C GLY A 414 -35.24 -12.90 -17.17
N ASN A 415 -34.81 -14.14 -17.46
CA ASN A 415 -33.99 -14.65 -18.58
C ASN A 415 -32.92 -13.80 -19.29
N SER A 416 -32.46 -12.68 -18.73
CA SER A 416 -31.38 -11.88 -19.28
C SER A 416 -30.08 -12.26 -18.58
N PRO A 417 -28.99 -12.56 -19.31
CA PRO A 417 -27.71 -12.85 -18.66
C PRO A 417 -27.31 -11.65 -17.79
N PRO A 418 -26.78 -11.87 -16.57
CA PRO A 418 -26.36 -10.78 -15.70
C PRO A 418 -25.36 -9.92 -16.48
N ALA A 419 -25.71 -8.65 -16.71
CA ALA A 419 -24.83 -7.73 -17.41
C ALA A 419 -23.47 -7.73 -16.69
N LYS A 420 -22.39 -8.05 -17.44
CA LYS A 420 -21.04 -8.10 -16.87
C LYS A 420 -20.76 -6.74 -16.20
N PRO A 421 -20.25 -6.72 -14.95
CA PRO A 421 -19.93 -5.48 -14.25
C PRO A 421 -19.05 -4.60 -15.13
N TYR A 422 -19.42 -3.34 -15.31
CA TYR A 422 -18.56 -2.38 -16.00
C TYR A 422 -17.28 -2.19 -15.19
N ILE A 423 -16.14 -2.46 -15.83
CA ILE A 423 -14.81 -2.26 -15.27
C ILE A 423 -14.31 -0.93 -15.84
N PRO A 424 -14.10 0.10 -15.01
CA PRO A 424 -13.60 1.38 -15.47
C PRO A 424 -12.24 1.24 -16.16
N ASP A 425 -11.98 2.09 -17.14
CA ASP A 425 -10.68 2.09 -17.80
C ASP A 425 -9.64 2.87 -16.97
N TYR A 426 -8.90 2.13 -16.15
CA TYR A 426 -7.83 2.70 -15.32
C TYR A 426 -6.64 3.23 -16.12
N LYS A 427 -6.51 2.91 -17.42
CA LYS A 427 -5.47 3.50 -18.29
C LYS A 427 -5.71 4.99 -18.54
N LEU A 428 -6.94 5.47 -18.33
CA LEU A 428 -7.24 6.91 -18.37
C LEU A 428 -6.77 7.64 -17.10
N ALA A 429 -6.66 6.92 -15.98
CA ALA A 429 -6.21 7.45 -14.70
C ALA A 429 -4.70 7.36 -14.51
N PHE A 430 -4.03 6.39 -15.13
CA PHE A 430 -2.62 6.11 -14.90
C PHE A 430 -1.86 5.83 -16.19
N GLU A 431 -0.70 6.48 -16.31
CA GLU A 431 0.24 6.25 -17.39
C GLU A 431 1.15 5.04 -17.11
N HIS A 432 1.43 4.76 -15.82
CA HIS A 432 2.33 3.68 -15.41
C HIS A 432 1.74 2.82 -14.29
N PHE A 433 1.99 1.52 -14.36
CA PHE A 433 1.48 0.52 -13.42
C PHE A 433 2.65 -0.22 -12.78
N CYS A 434 2.63 -0.29 -11.45
CA CYS A 434 3.50 -1.11 -10.62
C CYS A 434 2.62 -2.04 -9.79
N LEU A 435 2.26 -3.19 -10.37
CA LEU A 435 1.45 -4.20 -9.70
C LEU A 435 2.35 -5.28 -9.10
N HIS A 436 2.27 -5.45 -7.78
CA HIS A 436 3.08 -6.41 -7.05
C HIS A 436 3.10 -7.78 -7.73
N ALA A 437 4.27 -8.19 -8.19
CA ALA A 437 4.44 -9.47 -8.87
C ALA A 437 4.69 -10.62 -7.88
N ALA A 438 3.62 -11.27 -7.41
CA ALA A 438 3.75 -12.46 -6.58
C ALA A 438 4.04 -13.73 -7.40
N SER A 439 3.38 -13.88 -8.54
CA SER A 439 3.55 -14.99 -9.49
C SER A 439 3.03 -14.61 -10.88
N LYS A 440 3.40 -15.37 -11.92
CA LYS A 440 2.88 -15.20 -13.29
C LYS A 440 1.35 -15.25 -13.32
N THR A 441 0.74 -16.24 -12.67
CA THR A 441 -0.72 -16.40 -12.61
C THR A 441 -1.44 -15.20 -12.02
N VAL A 442 -0.90 -14.60 -10.96
CA VAL A 442 -1.52 -13.42 -10.33
C VAL A 442 -1.43 -12.20 -11.27
N LEU A 443 -0.32 -12.03 -11.98
CA LEU A 443 -0.18 -10.96 -12.97
C LEU A 443 -1.14 -11.16 -14.15
N ASP A 444 -1.27 -12.39 -14.66
CA ASP A 444 -2.18 -12.71 -15.77
C ASP A 444 -3.65 -12.44 -15.38
N GLU A 445 -4.02 -12.77 -14.15
CA GLU A 445 -5.35 -12.50 -13.61
C GLU A 445 -5.60 -10.99 -13.44
N LEU A 446 -4.61 -10.23 -12.97
CA LEU A 446 -4.68 -8.77 -12.89
C LEU A 446 -4.81 -8.14 -14.27
N GLN A 447 -4.02 -8.60 -15.25
CA GLN A 447 -4.07 -8.13 -16.63
C GLN A 447 -5.47 -8.28 -17.22
N ARG A 448 -6.04 -9.49 -17.06
CA ARG A 448 -7.37 -9.83 -17.58
C ARG A 448 -8.47 -9.03 -16.91
N ASN A 449 -8.42 -8.91 -15.58
CA ASN A 449 -9.44 -8.21 -14.79
C ASN A 449 -9.41 -6.69 -14.97
N LEU A 450 -8.23 -6.10 -15.20
CA LEU A 450 -8.08 -4.66 -15.40
C LEU A 450 -7.97 -4.25 -16.88
N LYS A 451 -8.01 -5.23 -17.80
CA LYS A 451 -7.86 -5.04 -19.26
C LYS A 451 -6.61 -4.22 -19.64
N LEU A 452 -5.50 -4.56 -19.00
CA LEU A 452 -4.20 -3.93 -19.20
C LEU A 452 -3.46 -4.54 -20.40
N SER A 453 -2.65 -3.73 -21.09
CA SER A 453 -1.78 -4.22 -22.16
C SER A 453 -0.53 -4.88 -21.59
N ASP A 454 0.22 -5.59 -22.43
CA ASP A 454 1.52 -6.17 -22.04
C ASP A 454 2.53 -5.10 -21.66
N GLU A 455 2.50 -3.94 -22.33
CA GLU A 455 3.33 -2.77 -21.98
C GLU A 455 3.03 -2.27 -20.56
N ASN A 456 1.77 -2.31 -20.13
CA ASN A 456 1.40 -1.91 -18.77
C ASN A 456 1.94 -2.87 -17.71
N LEU A 457 2.06 -4.17 -18.02
CA LEU A 457 2.60 -5.17 -17.09
C LEU A 457 4.08 -5.46 -17.25
N GLU A 458 4.74 -4.86 -18.25
CA GLU A 458 6.14 -5.11 -18.55
C GLU A 458 7.04 -4.95 -17.32
N ALA A 459 6.86 -3.87 -16.55
CA ALA A 459 7.65 -3.63 -15.35
C ALA A 459 7.46 -4.73 -14.29
N SER A 460 6.22 -5.16 -14.05
CA SER A 460 5.89 -6.19 -13.07
C SER A 460 6.39 -7.58 -13.50
N ARG A 461 6.26 -7.92 -14.79
CA ARG A 461 6.78 -9.18 -15.36
C ARG A 461 8.31 -9.20 -15.37
N ALA A 462 8.95 -8.10 -15.75
CA ALA A 462 10.40 -7.96 -15.72
C ALA A 462 10.95 -8.16 -14.30
N VAL A 463 10.32 -7.54 -13.29
CA VAL A 463 10.73 -7.69 -11.88
C VAL A 463 10.60 -9.13 -11.41
N LEU A 464 9.47 -9.78 -11.69
CA LEU A 464 9.28 -11.20 -11.35
C LEU A 464 10.37 -12.07 -11.98
N HIS A 465 10.66 -11.85 -13.26
CA HIS A 465 11.66 -12.60 -13.98
C HIS A 465 13.08 -12.35 -13.45
N ARG A 466 13.46 -11.09 -13.23
CA ARG A 466 14.84 -10.70 -12.88
C ARG A 466 15.17 -10.85 -11.40
N PHE A 467 14.21 -10.53 -10.53
CA PHE A 467 14.43 -10.41 -9.08
C PHE A 467 13.53 -11.36 -8.28
N GLY A 468 12.51 -11.96 -8.87
CA GLY A 468 11.53 -12.79 -8.17
C GLY A 468 10.66 -11.98 -7.20
N ASN A 469 10.03 -12.66 -6.25
CA ASN A 469 9.18 -12.00 -5.27
C ASN A 469 10.03 -11.51 -4.07
N THR A 470 10.39 -10.22 -4.09
CA THR A 470 11.07 -9.56 -2.95
C THR A 470 10.11 -9.06 -1.86
N SER A 471 8.93 -9.68 -1.73
CA SER A 471 7.90 -9.29 -0.76
C SER A 471 7.48 -7.82 -0.93
N SER A 472 7.46 -7.05 0.16
CA SER A 472 7.00 -5.66 0.21
C SER A 472 7.85 -4.67 -0.57
N SER A 473 9.06 -5.03 -0.99
CA SER A 473 9.90 -4.17 -1.83
C SER A 473 9.63 -4.28 -3.33
N SER A 474 8.92 -5.31 -3.82
CA SER A 474 8.84 -5.58 -5.28
C SER A 474 8.30 -4.42 -6.11
N VAL A 475 7.27 -3.72 -5.62
CA VAL A 475 6.67 -2.56 -6.31
C VAL A 475 7.63 -1.37 -6.48
N TRP A 476 8.73 -1.34 -5.73
CA TRP A 476 9.81 -0.36 -5.87
C TRP A 476 10.81 -0.76 -6.95
N TYR A 477 11.08 -2.06 -7.15
CA TYR A 477 11.87 -2.53 -8.28
C TYR A 477 11.14 -2.28 -9.61
N GLU A 478 9.80 -2.39 -9.61
CA GLU A 478 8.95 -2.03 -10.75
C GLU A 478 9.06 -0.54 -11.08
N MET A 479 8.99 0.32 -10.06
CA MET A 479 9.20 1.75 -10.22
C MET A 479 10.63 2.07 -10.70
N ALA A 480 11.64 1.37 -10.18
CA ALA A 480 13.03 1.50 -10.62
C ALA A 480 13.20 1.11 -12.10
N TYR A 481 12.47 0.09 -12.58
CA TYR A 481 12.49 -0.32 -13.98
C TYR A 481 11.99 0.81 -14.89
N LEU A 482 10.85 1.42 -14.52
CA LEU A 482 10.28 2.55 -15.27
C LEU A 482 11.23 3.76 -15.30
N GLU A 483 11.93 4.04 -14.20
CA GLU A 483 12.96 5.09 -14.16
C GLU A 483 14.17 4.74 -15.06
N ALA A 484 14.62 3.48 -15.04
CA ALA A 484 15.76 3.03 -15.83
C ALA A 484 15.50 3.07 -17.34
N LYS A 485 14.26 2.80 -17.76
CA LYS A 485 13.78 2.94 -19.15
C LYS A 485 13.46 4.40 -19.55
N GLU A 486 13.60 5.36 -18.65
CA GLU A 486 13.25 6.78 -18.87
C GLU A 486 11.80 7.02 -19.33
N ARG A 487 10.87 6.12 -18.97
CA ARG A 487 9.47 6.19 -19.43
C ARG A 487 8.66 7.27 -18.72
N VAL A 488 9.05 7.63 -17.50
CA VAL A 488 8.28 8.53 -16.63
C VAL A 488 8.53 10.00 -16.99
N LYS A 489 7.50 10.66 -17.53
CA LYS A 489 7.51 12.08 -17.86
C LYS A 489 6.95 12.91 -16.70
N ARG A 490 7.09 14.25 -16.80
CA ARG A 490 6.53 15.17 -15.83
C ARG A 490 5.00 15.15 -15.94
N GLY A 491 4.31 15.00 -14.82
CA GLY A 491 2.84 14.97 -14.76
C GLY A 491 2.24 13.58 -14.76
N ASP A 492 2.99 12.58 -15.25
CA ASP A 492 2.58 11.17 -15.28
C ASP A 492 2.22 10.66 -13.88
N ARG A 493 1.23 9.77 -13.84
CA ARG A 493 0.73 9.13 -12.64
C ARG A 493 1.15 7.67 -12.64
N VAL A 494 1.75 7.24 -11.54
CA VAL A 494 2.21 5.88 -11.30
C VAL A 494 1.33 5.26 -10.23
N TRP A 495 0.68 4.15 -10.54
CA TRP A 495 -0.12 3.38 -9.59
C TRP A 495 0.67 2.18 -9.07
N GLN A 496 0.94 2.17 -7.76
CA GLN A 496 1.46 1.00 -7.05
C GLN A 496 0.32 0.24 -6.38
N LEU A 497 0.24 -1.07 -6.63
CA LEU A 497 -0.73 -1.98 -6.01
C LEU A 497 -0.01 -3.13 -5.31
N GLY A 498 -0.26 -3.30 -4.01
CA GLY A 498 0.33 -4.38 -3.21
C GLY A 498 -0.71 -5.19 -2.43
N PHE A 499 -0.49 -6.50 -2.32
CA PHE A 499 -1.36 -7.43 -1.60
C PHE A 499 -0.58 -8.33 -0.63
N GLY A 500 -1.20 -8.77 0.46
CA GLY A 500 -0.54 -9.49 1.55
C GLY A 500 -1.50 -10.13 2.54
N SER A 501 -0.97 -10.73 3.62
CA SER A 501 -1.72 -11.56 4.59
C SER A 501 -2.84 -10.83 5.36
N GLY A 502 -3.77 -11.58 5.94
CA GLY A 502 -5.02 -11.06 6.53
C GLY A 502 -5.98 -10.50 5.46
N PHE A 503 -5.89 -11.06 4.25
CA PHE A 503 -5.90 -10.37 2.97
C PHE A 503 -6.02 -8.83 2.99
N LYS A 504 -4.88 -8.17 2.78
CA LYS A 504 -4.77 -6.71 2.61
C LYS A 504 -4.49 -6.42 1.15
N CYS A 505 -5.14 -5.39 0.61
CA CYS A 505 -4.90 -4.89 -0.75
C CYS A 505 -4.85 -3.37 -0.70
N ASN A 506 -3.71 -2.79 -1.07
CA ASN A 506 -3.45 -1.37 -0.88
C ASN A 506 -2.89 -0.74 -2.16
N SER A 507 -3.33 0.49 -2.43
CA SER A 507 -2.95 1.27 -3.59
C SER A 507 -2.27 2.56 -3.16
N VAL A 508 -1.22 2.96 -3.89
CA VAL A 508 -0.60 4.28 -3.81
C VAL A 508 -0.57 4.90 -5.19
N VAL A 509 -0.91 6.18 -5.27
CA VAL A 509 -0.83 6.97 -6.50
C VAL A 509 0.21 8.06 -6.33
N TRP A 510 1.21 8.01 -7.19
CA TRP A 510 2.27 9.01 -7.30
C TRP A 510 2.07 9.86 -8.54
N LYS A 511 2.30 11.17 -8.42
CA LYS A 511 2.41 12.07 -9.57
C LYS A 511 3.86 12.50 -9.74
N SER A 512 4.40 12.28 -10.93
CA SER A 512 5.73 12.69 -11.31
C SER A 512 5.84 14.22 -11.37
N MET A 513 6.78 14.78 -10.61
CA MET A 513 6.96 16.24 -10.48
C MET A 513 7.88 16.80 -11.56
N ARG A 514 8.69 15.94 -12.20
CA ARG A 514 9.68 16.27 -13.22
C ARG A 514 9.90 15.08 -14.14
N ARG A 515 10.47 15.28 -15.33
CA ARG A 515 10.89 14.16 -16.19
C ARG A 515 11.99 13.39 -15.46
N ILE A 516 11.83 12.08 -15.32
CA ILE A 516 12.82 11.23 -14.68
C ILE A 516 13.80 10.75 -15.75
N ARG A 517 15.07 11.13 -15.58
CA ARG A 517 16.18 10.64 -16.40
C ARG A 517 16.73 9.36 -15.79
N ARG A 518 17.46 8.57 -16.58
CA ARG A 518 18.12 7.34 -16.15
C ARG A 518 18.98 7.64 -14.91
N PRO A 519 18.69 7.01 -13.75
CA PRO A 519 19.45 7.26 -12.54
C PRO A 519 20.89 6.74 -12.66
N LEU A 520 21.84 7.40 -11.98
CA LEU A 520 23.24 6.95 -11.92
C LEU A 520 23.40 5.60 -11.22
N ARG A 521 22.57 5.33 -10.22
CA ARG A 521 22.49 4.04 -9.51
C ARG A 521 21.05 3.56 -9.53
N ASN A 522 20.86 2.34 -10.02
CA ASN A 522 19.57 1.68 -10.13
C ASN A 522 19.82 0.17 -10.35
N PRO A 523 19.03 -0.75 -9.75
CA PRO A 523 19.26 -2.19 -9.82
C PRO A 523 19.19 -2.77 -11.24
N TRP A 524 18.66 -2.01 -12.21
CA TRP A 524 18.45 -2.45 -13.60
C TRP A 524 19.55 -2.06 -14.58
N LEU A 525 20.52 -1.22 -14.19
CA LEU A 525 21.39 -0.54 -15.17
C LEU A 525 22.19 -1.47 -16.09
N ASP A 526 22.55 -2.66 -15.59
CA ASP A 526 23.29 -3.70 -16.31
C ASP A 526 22.43 -4.56 -17.23
N CYS A 527 21.10 -4.60 -17.02
CA CYS A 527 20.23 -5.57 -17.69
C CYS A 527 18.97 -4.98 -18.31
N VAL A 528 18.67 -3.69 -18.12
CA VAL A 528 17.41 -3.06 -18.54
C VAL A 528 17.15 -3.19 -20.03
N GLU A 529 18.19 -3.19 -20.87
CA GLU A 529 18.05 -3.28 -22.34
C GLU A 529 17.64 -4.68 -22.82
N ARG A 530 17.80 -5.72 -21.98
CA ARG A 530 17.36 -7.10 -22.29
C ARG A 530 15.84 -7.30 -22.15
N TYR A 531 15.12 -6.29 -21.70
CA TYR A 531 13.66 -6.32 -21.56
C TYR A 531 13.00 -5.36 -22.55
N PRO A 532 11.88 -5.74 -23.19
CA PRO A 532 11.04 -6.90 -22.89
C PRO A 532 11.43 -8.21 -23.58
N SER A 533 12.46 -8.25 -24.45
CA SER A 533 12.76 -9.42 -25.28
C SER A 533 12.90 -10.73 -24.50
N LEU A 534 13.55 -10.73 -23.32
CA LEU A 534 13.65 -11.92 -22.46
C LEU A 534 12.31 -12.48 -21.97
N LEU A 535 11.24 -11.67 -21.93
CA LEU A 535 9.91 -12.12 -21.53
C LEU A 535 9.20 -12.87 -22.66
N GLU A 536 9.51 -12.55 -23.92
CA GLU A 536 8.90 -13.14 -25.10
C GLU A 536 9.43 -14.57 -25.36
N PHE A 537 10.68 -14.86 -24.98
CA PHE A 537 11.30 -16.19 -25.12
C PHE A 537 10.82 -17.22 -24.09
N GLN A 538 9.97 -16.83 -23.13
CA GLN A 538 9.37 -17.73 -22.11
C GLN A 538 7.84 -17.85 -22.25
N GLY A 539 7.28 -17.31 -23.33
CA GLY A 539 5.83 -17.28 -23.64
C GLY A 539 5.26 -18.63 -23.99
#